data_AF-S4PKR3-F1
#
_entry.id   AF-S4PKR3-F1
#
_cell.length_a   1.000
_cell.length_b   1.000
_cell.length_c   1.000
_cell.angle_alpha   90.00
_cell.angle_beta   90.00
_cell.angle_gamma   90.00
#
_symmetry.space_group_name_H-M   'P 1'
#
loop_
_entity.id
_entity.type
_entity.pdbx_description
1 polymer ?
#
loop_
_entity_poly.entity_id
_entity_poly.type
_entity_poly.pdbx_seq_one_letter_code
_entity_poly.pdbx_strand_id
1 'polypeptide(L)' 'ICPRRSSGSTEQERRVTSAFVSLLDNLHQESSKVFVLATTRKPDAIDPMLRRFGRLDKEIEVPVPDRIRRREIF' A
#
# COMPACT_ATOMS: atom_id res chain seq x y z
N ILE A 1 -9.10 3.34 -1.34
CA ILE A 1 -9.01 2.82 -2.73
C ILE A 1 -8.95 1.29 -2.76
N CYS A 2 -8.20 0.62 -1.87
CA CYS A 2 -8.12 -0.84 -1.82
C CYS A 2 -8.50 -1.42 -0.45
N PRO A 3 -9.80 -1.38 -0.08
CA PRO A 3 -10.26 -1.95 1.18
C PRO A 3 -10.21 -3.49 1.16
N ARG A 4 -10.09 -4.10 2.34
CA ARG A 4 -10.20 -5.56 2.50
C ARG A 4 -11.56 -6.05 1.99
N ARG A 5 -11.57 -7.17 1.24
CA ARG A 5 -12.77 -7.66 0.54
C ARG A 5 -13.98 -7.98 1.45
N SER A 6 -13.75 -8.24 2.73
CA SER A 6 -14.80 -8.55 3.72
C SER A 6 -15.48 -7.30 4.30
N SER A 7 -14.93 -6.10 4.11
CA SER A 7 -15.46 -4.87 4.74
C SER A 7 -16.48 -4.17 3.83
N GLY A 8 -17.67 -4.75 3.65
CA GLY A 8 -18.83 -4.06 3.03
C GLY A 8 -18.57 -3.29 1.74
N SER A 9 -17.54 -3.68 0.98
CA SER A 9 -17.01 -2.88 -0.11
C SER A 9 -17.97 -2.90 -1.29
N THR A 10 -18.20 -1.72 -1.87
CA THR A 10 -19.07 -1.61 -3.03
C THR A 10 -18.41 -2.31 -4.23
N GLU A 11 -19.23 -2.79 -5.17
CA GLU A 11 -18.73 -3.44 -6.38
C GLU A 11 -17.80 -2.51 -7.18
N GLN A 12 -18.06 -1.20 -7.16
CA GLN A 12 -17.20 -0.19 -7.77
C GLN A 12 -15.81 -0.16 -7.12
N GLU A 13 -15.72 -0.16 -5.79
CA GLU A 13 -14.44 -0.20 -5.07
C GLU A 13 -13.64 -1.47 -5.37
N ARG A 14 -14.33 -2.61 -5.50
CA ARG A 14 -13.69 -3.89 -5.88
C ARG A 14 -13.09 -3.84 -7.27
N ARG A 15 -13.79 -3.25 -8.24
CA ARG A 15 -13.28 -3.05 -9.61
C ARG A 15 -12.07 -2.14 -9.63
N VAL A 16 -12.11 -1.01 -8.91
CA VAL A 16 -10.96 -0.09 -8.80
C VAL A 16 -9.76 -0.79 -8.16
N THR A 17 -9.98 -1.59 -7.11
CA THR A 17 -8.93 -2.39 -6.47
C THR A 17 -8.31 -3.39 -7.43
N SER A 18 -9.14 -4.11 -8.20
CA SER A 18 -8.67 -5.08 -9.19
C SER A 18 -7.86 -4.40 -10.29
N ALA A 19 -8.32 -3.27 -10.82
CA ALA A 19 -7.59 -2.51 -11.83
C ALA A 19 -6.24 -2.02 -11.30
N PHE A 20 -6.19 -1.53 -10.06
CA PHE A 20 -4.95 -1.09 -9.44
C PHE A 20 -3.93 -2.24 -9.28
N VAL A 21 -4.39 -3.42 -8.87
CA VAL A 21 -3.54 -4.62 -8.78
C VAL A 21 -2.95 -4.97 -10.16
N SER A 22 -3.77 -4.98 -11.21
CA SER A 22 -3.29 -5.25 -12.57
C SER A 22 -2.24 -4.24 -13.04
N LEU A 23 -2.39 -2.96 -12.69
CA LEU A 23 -1.40 -1.94 -13.02
C LEU A 23 -0.06 -2.17 -12.30
N LEU A 24 -0.08 -2.58 -11.03
CA LEU A 24 1.15 -2.92 -10.30
C LEU A 24 1.84 -4.15 -10.91
N ASP A 25 1.08 -5.17 -11.30
CA ASP A 25 1.64 -6.38 -11.93
C ASP A 25 2.29 -6.03 -13.29
N ASN A 26 1.68 -5.14 -14.08
CA ASN A 26 2.25 -4.68 -15.35
C ASN A 26 3.52 -3.86 -15.15
N LEU A 27 3.55 -2.96 -14.16
CA LEU A 27 4.73 -2.16 -13.83
C LEU A 27 5.91 -3.00 -13.35
N HIS A 28 5.65 -4.18 -12.76
CA HIS A 28 6.69 -5.11 -12.34
C HIS A 28 7.27 -5.91 -13.52
N GLN A 29 6.45 -6.23 -14.53
CA GLN A 29 6.87 -7.01 -15.71
C GLN A 29 7.66 -6.17 -16.70
N GLU A 30 7.24 -4.93 -16.93
CA GLU A 30 8.03 -3.99 -17.70
C GLU A 30 9.22 -3.57 -16.83
N SER A 31 10.44 -3.60 -17.36
CA SER A 31 11.69 -3.18 -16.69
C SER A 31 11.74 -1.66 -16.38
N SER A 32 10.59 -1.10 -16.06
CA SER A 32 10.29 0.27 -15.73
C SER A 32 11.05 0.65 -14.45
N LYS A 33 11.84 1.71 -14.51
CA LYS A 33 12.52 2.29 -13.34
C LYS A 33 11.54 3.10 -12.48
N VAL A 34 10.43 2.49 -12.09
CA VAL A 34 9.35 3.12 -11.33
C VAL A 34 9.30 2.54 -9.94
N PHE A 35 9.33 3.41 -8.93
CA PHE A 35 9.14 3.03 -7.54
C PHE A 35 7.78 3.52 -7.05
N VAL A 36 6.95 2.61 -6.53
CA VAL A 36 5.63 2.95 -6.01
C VAL A 36 5.70 3.03 -4.50
N LEU A 37 5.43 4.23 -3.95
CA LEU A 37 5.31 4.45 -2.50
C LEU A 37 3.85 4.63 -2.12
N ALA A 38 3.42 3.98 -1.04
CA ALA A 38 2.09 4.12 -0.48
C ALA A 38 2.18 4.39 1.02
N THR A 39 1.17 5.08 1.56
CA THR A 39 1.04 5.32 3.01
C THR A 39 -0.33 4.89 3.49
N THR A 40 -0.39 4.35 4.70
CA THR A 40 -1.64 3.96 5.34
C THR A 40 -1.52 4.10 6.85
N ARG A 41 -2.60 4.54 7.50
CA ARG A 41 -2.75 4.51 8.95
C ARG A 41 -3.36 3.20 9.45
N LYS A 42 -3.86 2.35 8.54
CA LYS A 42 -4.57 1.10 8.83
C LYS A 42 -4.03 -0.01 7.91
N PRO A 43 -2.85 -0.60 8.18
CA PRO A 43 -2.27 -1.64 7.32
C PRO A 43 -3.18 -2.87 7.19
N ASP A 44 -3.92 -3.23 8.24
CA ASP A 44 -4.82 -4.40 8.26
C ASP A 44 -6.13 -4.20 7.48
N ALA A 45 -6.44 -2.96 7.11
CA ALA A 45 -7.63 -2.61 6.35
C ALA A 45 -7.43 -2.71 4.83
N ILE A 46 -6.20 -2.93 4.37
CA ILE A 46 -5.86 -3.03 2.94
C ILE A 46 -6.08 -4.47 2.44
N ASP A 47 -6.43 -4.63 1.16
CA ASP A 47 -6.48 -5.95 0.51
C ASP A 47 -5.09 -6.64 0.59
N PRO A 48 -4.99 -7.83 1.24
CA PRO A 48 -3.73 -8.58 1.35
C PRO A 48 -3.07 -8.92 0.02
N MET A 49 -3.81 -8.91 -1.09
CA MET A 49 -3.25 -9.12 -2.42
C MET A 49 -2.19 -8.07 -2.79
N LEU A 50 -2.30 -6.84 -2.30
CA LEU A 50 -1.34 -5.78 -2.59
C LEU A 50 0.01 -5.97 -1.87
N ARG A 51 0.01 -6.69 -0.75
CA ARG A 51 1.20 -6.92 0.09
C ARG A 51 2.02 -8.14 -0.36
N ARG A 52 1.65 -8.76 -1.48
CA ARG A 52 2.37 -9.91 -2.03
C ARG A 52 3.63 -9.46 -2.76
N PHE A 53 4.58 -10.39 -2.87
CA PHE A 53 5.83 -10.20 -3.59
C PHE A 53 5.60 -9.62 -5.00
N GLY A 54 6.43 -8.66 -5.41
CA GLY A 54 6.33 -7.97 -6.71
C GLY A 54 5.33 -6.80 -6.76
N ARG A 55 4.66 -6.48 -5.64
CA ARG A 55 3.72 -5.34 -5.52
C ARG A 55 4.20 -4.38 -4.42
N LEU A 56 3.45 -4.23 -3.33
CA LEU A 56 3.87 -3.50 -2.13
C LEU A 56 4.46 -4.48 -1.12
N ASP A 57 5.60 -5.06 -1.48
CA ASP A 57 6.24 -6.15 -0.74
C ASP A 57 7.22 -5.68 0.36
N LYS A 58 7.46 -4.37 0.44
CA LYS A 58 8.23 -3.71 1.49
C LYS A 58 7.35 -2.79 2.31
N GLU A 59 7.50 -2.90 3.63
CA GLU A 59 6.79 -2.08 4.59
C GLU A 59 7.79 -1.38 5.50
N ILE A 60 7.51 -0.11 5.75
CA ILE A 60 8.28 0.73 6.67
C ILE A 60 7.29 1.26 7.70
N GLU A 61 7.43 0.78 8.93
CA GLU A 61 6.64 1.32 10.04
C GLU A 61 7.25 2.66 10.49
N VAL A 62 6.39 3.67 10.65
CA VAL A 62 6.76 4.99 11.15
C VAL A 62 6.23 5.13 12.58
N PRO A 63 7.05 4.84 13.61
CA PRO A 63 6.62 4.95 15.00
C PRO A 63 6.58 6.42 15.46
N VAL A 64 5.96 6.63 16.61
CA VAL A 64 5.99 7.93 17.30
C VAL A 64 7.45 8.30 17.63
N PRO A 65 7.91 9.53 17.33
CA PRO A 65 9.30 9.91 17.58
C PRO A 65 9.61 9.93 19.08
N ASP A 66 10.79 9.44 19.45
CA ASP A 66 11.32 9.49 20.81
C ASP A 66 11.76 10.90 21.23
N ARG A 67 12.26 11.07 22.45
CA ARG A 67 12.71 12.38 22.96
C ARG A 67 13.83 13.00 22.13
N ILE A 68 14.73 12.19 21.56
CA ILE A 68 15.88 12.67 20.78
C ILE A 68 15.39 13.10 19.39
N ARG A 69 14.65 12.24 18.69
CA ARG A 69 14.02 12.53 17.40
C ARG A 69 13.09 13.74 17.47
N ARG A 70 12.33 13.89 18.56
CA ARG A 70 11.50 15.09 18.76
C ARG A 70 12.31 16.37 18.83
N ARG A 71 13.54 16.33 19.38
CA ARG A 71 14.43 17.50 19.38
C ARG A 71 14.98 17.81 18.00
N GLU A 72 15.14 16.83 17.12
CA GLU A 72 15.60 17.03 15.74
C GLU A 72 14.53 17.61 14.81
N ILE A 73 13.25 17.49 15.19
CA ILE A 73 12.11 18.07 14.45
C ILE A 73 11.98 19.58 14.70
N PHE A 74 12.46 20.10 15.84
CA PHE A 74 12.37 21.50 16.26
C PHE A 74 13.70 22.23 16.11
#